data_AF-A0A0J9UDT6-F1
#
_entry.id   AF-A0A0J9UDT6-F1
#
_cell.length_a   1.000
_cell.length_b   1.000
_cell.length_c   1.000
_cell.angle_alpha   90.00
_cell.angle_beta   90.00
_cell.angle_gamma   90.00
#
_symmetry.space_group_name_H-M   'P 1'
#
loop_
_entity.id
_entity.type
_entity.pdbx_description
1 polymer ?
#
loop_
_entity_poly.entity_id
_entity_poly.type
_entity_poly.pdbx_seq_one_letter_code
_entity_poly.pdbx_strand_id
1 'polypeptide(L)'
;MESFLGLDLTRNYSFFTVPAAFFIITFPHAYTITAGAKGTYDNCNPRSHKDRIANCQTLDKSHKQFLLRAKAATENGLETIGCYAAGILAANFAAVPAPTINILGLGYVVSRLLYNIAYLWLQDNPRLSRVRSLVWVTSIGVIMSLWVKAGNKMLSISITTFSMFPINYLVLLFASTALALPNNPEACDTDVPAVTAAPKVSFGCDYSYCGEGDDVLWCFRFIPFTTINPTLGPLPGETRVSIGMCGPKSADPKPMD
;
A
#
# COMPACT_ATOMS: atom_id res chain seq x y z
N MET A 1 -27.53 29.51 1.36
CA MET A 1 -26.18 28.93 1.25
C MET A 1 -26.12 27.82 2.27
N GLU A 2 -25.89 26.58 1.83
CA GLU A 2 -25.83 25.41 2.71
C GLU A 2 -24.56 25.48 3.57
N SER A 3 -24.64 26.15 4.72
CA SER A 3 -23.56 26.17 5.70
C SER A 3 -23.65 24.93 6.57
N PHE A 4 -22.64 24.07 6.53
CA PHE A 4 -22.52 22.94 7.45
C PHE A 4 -21.49 23.29 8.53
N LEU A 5 -21.91 23.38 9.79
CA LEU A 5 -21.07 23.79 10.93
C LEU A 5 -20.39 25.16 10.75
N GLY A 6 -21.03 26.09 10.02
CA GLY A 6 -20.46 27.40 9.72
C GLY A 6 -19.43 27.43 8.59
N LEU A 7 -19.11 26.27 7.99
CA LEU A 7 -18.32 26.22 6.76
C LEU A 7 -19.21 26.39 5.52
N ASP A 8 -18.76 27.26 4.61
CA ASP A 8 -19.29 27.37 3.26
C ASP A 8 -18.80 26.21 2.39
N LEU A 9 -19.61 25.15 2.26
CA LEU A 9 -19.25 23.93 1.53
C LEU A 9 -19.05 24.11 0.02
N THR A 10 -19.37 25.29 -0.53
CA THR A 10 -19.09 25.60 -1.94
C THR A 10 -17.59 25.77 -2.22
N ARG A 11 -16.82 26.17 -1.19
CA ARG A 11 -15.35 26.22 -1.26
C ARG A 11 -14.77 24.85 -1.05
N ASN A 12 -13.64 24.57 -1.68
CA ASN A 12 -13.00 23.26 -1.62
C ASN A 12 -12.03 23.16 -0.43
N TYR A 13 -12.40 22.38 0.59
CA TYR A 13 -11.57 22.13 1.78
C TYR A 13 -11.01 20.70 1.82
N SER A 14 -11.31 19.91 0.79
CA SER A 14 -11.02 18.47 0.77
C SER A 14 -9.54 18.14 0.91
N PHE A 15 -8.62 19.00 0.46
CA PHE A 15 -7.19 18.76 0.64
C PHE A 15 -6.75 18.86 2.11
N PHE A 16 -7.43 19.68 2.94
CA PHE A 16 -7.09 19.81 4.36
C PHE A 16 -7.55 18.62 5.19
N THR A 17 -8.50 17.82 4.70
CA THR A 17 -8.98 16.64 5.42
C THR A 17 -7.94 15.51 5.42
N VAL A 18 -7.01 15.49 4.45
CA VAL A 18 -5.91 14.51 4.39
C VAL A 18 -4.90 14.66 5.54
N PRO A 19 -4.24 15.82 5.74
CA PRO A 19 -3.35 16.00 6.89
C PRO A 19 -4.12 15.92 8.23
N ALA A 20 -5.37 16.41 8.29
CA ALA A 20 -6.20 16.25 9.49
C ALA A 20 -6.42 14.77 9.85
N ALA A 21 -6.76 13.93 8.87
CA ALA A 21 -6.89 12.49 9.07
C ALA A 21 -5.57 11.84 9.50
N PHE A 22 -4.44 12.25 8.92
CA PHE A 22 -3.11 11.75 9.30
C PHE A 22 -2.81 12.01 10.78
N PHE A 23 -3.06 13.23 11.26
CA PHE A 23 -2.86 13.56 12.68
C PHE A 23 -3.78 12.76 13.59
N ILE A 24 -5.06 12.60 13.24
CA ILE A 24 -6.00 11.80 14.03
C ILE A 24 -5.55 10.33 14.09
N ILE A 25 -5.14 9.76 12.95
CA ILE A 25 -4.68 8.36 12.86
C ILE A 25 -3.43 8.13 13.71
N THR A 26 -2.48 9.06 13.69
CA THR A 26 -1.18 8.92 14.37
C THR A 26 -1.21 9.32 15.84
N PHE A 27 -2.24 10.06 16.27
CA PHE A 27 -2.39 10.53 17.65
C PHE A 27 -2.29 9.42 18.72
N PRO A 28 -2.95 8.25 18.59
CA PRO A 28 -2.82 7.17 19.57
C PRO A 28 -1.38 6.66 19.68
N HIS A 29 -0.66 6.56 18.57
CA HIS A 29 0.75 6.18 18.55
C HIS A 29 1.64 7.21 19.24
N ALA A 30 1.40 8.51 19.00
CA ALA A 30 2.13 9.59 19.67
C ALA A 30 1.92 9.56 21.19
N TYR A 31 0.70 9.26 21.64
CA TYR A 31 0.41 9.06 23.06
C TYR A 31 1.24 7.92 23.66
N THR A 32 1.38 6.77 23.00
CA THR A 32 2.14 5.65 23.58
C THR A 32 3.63 5.98 23.78
N ILE A 33 4.21 6.80 22.89
CA ILE A 33 5.62 7.20 22.97
C ILE A 33 5.85 8.21 24.09
N THR A 34 4.96 9.19 24.21
CA THR A 34 5.19 10.39 25.05
C THR A 34 4.75 10.22 26.50
N ALA A 35 3.52 9.74 26.71
CA ALA A 35 2.90 9.66 28.03
C ALA A 35 2.54 8.23 28.43
N GLY A 36 2.14 7.41 27.45
CA GLY A 36 1.54 6.11 27.68
C GLY A 36 2.50 5.04 28.19
N ALA A 37 3.74 4.98 27.69
CA ALA A 37 4.71 3.94 28.02
C ALA A 37 6.16 4.47 28.06
N LYS A 38 6.42 5.43 28.96
CA LYS A 38 7.74 6.06 29.09
C LYS A 38 8.86 5.04 29.24
N GLY A 39 9.95 5.25 28.50
CA GLY A 39 11.11 4.37 28.51
C GLY A 39 11.00 3.12 27.62
N THR A 40 9.83 2.81 27.07
CA THR A 40 9.63 1.64 26.16
C THR A 40 9.80 1.97 24.68
N TYR A 41 10.06 3.23 24.32
CA TYR A 41 10.37 3.63 22.94
C TYR A 41 11.89 3.68 22.72
N ASP A 42 12.35 3.13 21.60
CA ASP A 42 13.76 3.13 21.21
C ASP A 42 13.85 3.72 19.80
N ASN A 43 14.59 4.82 19.64
CA ASN A 43 14.77 5.49 18.35
C ASN A 43 15.64 4.68 17.38
N CYS A 44 16.53 3.82 17.90
CA CYS A 44 17.37 2.96 17.06
C CYS A 44 16.57 1.77 16.49
N ASN A 45 15.50 1.35 17.18
CA ASN A 45 14.60 0.29 16.73
C ASN A 45 13.13 0.61 17.04
N PRO A 46 12.51 1.57 16.34
CA PRO A 46 11.16 2.05 16.67
C PRO A 46 10.07 1.00 16.45
N ARG A 47 10.32 0.02 15.57
CA ARG A 47 9.37 -1.07 15.29
C ARG A 47 9.24 -2.06 16.45
N SER A 48 10.28 -2.22 17.26
CA SER A 48 10.25 -3.07 18.46
C SER A 48 9.33 -2.55 19.58
N HIS A 49 8.86 -1.30 19.48
CA HIS A 49 8.14 -0.64 20.57
C HIS A 49 6.87 -1.39 21.02
N LYS A 50 6.17 -2.06 20.09
CA LYS A 50 4.99 -2.90 20.40
C LYS A 50 5.36 -4.05 21.33
N ASP A 51 6.44 -4.77 21.02
CA ASP A 51 6.93 -5.88 21.82
C ASP A 51 7.49 -5.39 23.16
N ARG A 52 8.15 -4.24 23.18
CA ARG A 52 8.65 -3.61 24.41
C ARG A 52 7.51 -3.23 25.35
N ILE A 53 6.39 -2.72 24.85
CA ILE A 53 5.19 -2.45 25.65
C ILE A 53 4.62 -3.76 26.23
N ALA A 54 4.49 -4.81 25.40
CA ALA A 54 3.93 -6.10 25.83
C ALA A 54 4.75 -6.73 26.97
N ASN A 55 6.08 -6.66 26.87
CA ASN A 55 7.02 -7.27 27.82
C ASN A 55 7.37 -6.37 29.01
N CYS A 56 6.89 -5.14 29.07
CA CYS A 56 7.24 -4.18 30.12
C CYS A 56 6.66 -4.57 31.49
N GLN A 57 7.48 -4.89 32.49
CA GLN A 57 6.94 -5.31 33.80
C GLN A 57 6.36 -4.17 34.64
N THR A 58 6.72 -2.93 34.36
CA THR A 58 6.29 -1.75 35.14
C THR A 58 4.88 -1.26 34.79
N LEU A 59 4.28 -1.75 33.70
CA LEU A 59 2.95 -1.36 33.26
C LEU A 59 1.91 -2.38 33.73
N ASP A 60 0.79 -1.87 34.25
CA ASP A 60 -0.37 -2.70 34.57
C ASP A 60 -0.94 -3.38 33.30
N LYS A 61 -1.59 -4.54 33.49
CA LYS A 61 -2.18 -5.34 32.40
C LYS A 61 -3.24 -4.56 31.61
N SER A 62 -4.11 -3.82 32.28
CA SER A 62 -5.16 -3.02 31.61
C SER A 62 -4.54 -1.90 30.78
N HIS A 63 -3.54 -1.21 31.35
CA HIS A 63 -2.85 -0.12 30.66
C HIS A 63 -2.04 -0.63 29.45
N LYS A 64 -1.39 -1.80 29.55
CA LYS A 64 -0.75 -2.46 28.40
C LYS A 64 -1.73 -2.74 27.28
N GLN A 65 -2.90 -3.30 27.60
CA GLN A 65 -3.92 -3.60 26.60
C GLN A 65 -4.39 -2.32 25.92
N PHE A 66 -4.60 -1.23 26.66
CA PHE A 66 -4.94 0.07 26.10
C PHE A 66 -3.88 0.57 25.10
N LEU A 67 -2.59 0.47 25.43
CA LEU A 67 -1.50 0.91 24.57
C LEU A 67 -1.34 0.03 23.32
N LEU A 68 -1.47 -1.28 23.47
CA LEU A 68 -1.45 -2.21 22.33
C LEU A 68 -2.63 -1.93 21.39
N ARG A 69 -3.80 -1.61 21.95
CA ARG A 69 -4.96 -1.14 21.19
C ARG A 69 -4.68 0.17 20.44
N ALA A 70 -4.01 1.13 21.08
CA ALA A 70 -3.59 2.37 20.43
C ALA A 70 -2.66 2.15 19.23
N LYS A 71 -1.69 1.24 19.35
CA LYS A 71 -0.81 0.84 18.23
C LYS A 71 -1.63 0.23 17.09
N ALA A 72 -2.49 -0.73 17.41
CA ALA A 72 -3.31 -1.43 16.40
C ALA A 72 -4.30 -0.48 15.68
N ALA A 73 -4.88 0.49 16.38
CA ALA A 73 -5.71 1.53 15.76
C ALA A 73 -4.91 2.39 14.78
N THR A 74 -3.67 2.75 15.12
CA THR A 74 -2.79 3.52 14.24
C THR A 74 -2.40 2.72 12.99
N GLU A 75 -1.97 1.46 13.16
CA GLU A 75 -1.63 0.55 12.07
C GLU A 75 -2.80 0.45 11.06
N ASN A 76 -4.02 0.24 11.55
CA ASN A 76 -5.22 0.17 10.70
C ASN A 76 -5.52 1.49 9.97
N GLY A 77 -5.30 2.63 10.61
CA GLY A 77 -5.47 3.92 9.96
C GLY A 77 -4.49 4.11 8.81
N LEU A 78 -3.22 3.76 9.01
CA LEU A 78 -2.14 3.90 8.03
C LEU A 78 -2.34 2.99 6.80
N GLU A 79 -2.95 1.81 6.96
CA GLU A 79 -3.31 0.93 5.83
C GLU A 79 -4.32 1.57 4.86
N THR A 80 -5.18 2.45 5.36
CA THR A 80 -6.31 3.00 4.57
C THR A 80 -6.11 4.44 4.11
N ILE A 81 -5.26 5.22 4.79
CA ILE A 81 -5.09 6.65 4.52
C ILE A 81 -4.55 6.93 3.11
N GLY A 82 -3.70 6.05 2.57
CA GLY A 82 -3.16 6.20 1.21
C GLY A 82 -4.27 6.12 0.15
N CYS A 83 -5.15 5.13 0.26
CA CYS A 83 -6.29 4.97 -0.62
C CYS A 83 -7.29 6.13 -0.50
N TYR A 84 -7.49 6.65 0.71
CA TYR A 84 -8.29 7.85 0.95
C TYR A 84 -7.69 9.10 0.30
N ALA A 85 -6.41 9.39 0.53
CA ALA A 85 -5.72 10.56 -0.02
C ALA A 85 -5.74 10.54 -1.56
N ALA A 86 -5.51 9.37 -2.16
CA ALA A 86 -5.63 9.17 -3.59
C ALA A 86 -7.07 9.38 -4.08
N GLY A 87 -8.09 8.93 -3.33
CA GLY A 87 -9.49 9.18 -3.65
C GLY A 87 -9.88 10.67 -3.61
N ILE A 88 -9.35 11.44 -2.64
CA ILE A 88 -9.52 12.91 -2.59
C ILE A 88 -8.89 13.54 -3.83
N LEU A 89 -7.66 13.18 -4.18
CA LEU A 89 -6.98 13.70 -5.36
C LEU A 89 -7.74 13.35 -6.64
N ALA A 90 -8.19 12.10 -6.79
CA ALA A 90 -8.94 11.62 -7.95
C ALA A 90 -10.28 12.33 -8.12
N ALA A 91 -11.04 12.53 -7.03
CA ALA A 91 -12.32 13.23 -7.07
C ALA A 91 -12.15 14.71 -7.44
N ASN A 92 -11.10 15.36 -6.94
CA ASN A 92 -10.75 16.73 -7.32
C ASN A 92 -10.33 16.83 -8.78
N PHE A 93 -9.46 15.92 -9.23
CA PHE A 93 -9.00 15.86 -10.62
C PHE A 93 -10.16 15.65 -11.61
N ALA A 94 -11.09 14.75 -11.27
CA ALA A 94 -12.29 14.52 -12.07
C ALA A 94 -13.31 15.67 -12.02
N ALA A 95 -13.06 16.73 -11.24
CA ALA A 95 -14.00 17.84 -11.02
C ALA A 95 -15.37 17.38 -10.46
N VAL A 96 -15.37 16.46 -9.49
CA VAL A 96 -16.56 16.14 -8.70
C VAL A 96 -16.97 17.40 -7.89
N PRO A 97 -18.27 17.70 -7.72
CA PRO A 97 -18.71 18.91 -7.00
C PRO A 97 -18.10 19.02 -5.60
N ALA A 98 -17.50 20.18 -5.29
CA ALA A 98 -16.79 20.44 -4.04
C ALA A 98 -17.62 20.12 -2.77
N PRO A 99 -18.93 20.46 -2.67
CA PRO A 99 -19.72 20.10 -1.50
C PRO A 99 -19.74 18.59 -1.23
N THR A 100 -19.78 17.77 -2.29
CA THR A 100 -19.77 16.31 -2.16
C THR A 100 -18.43 15.80 -1.63
N ILE A 101 -17.32 16.30 -2.18
CA ILE A 101 -15.98 15.90 -1.73
C ILE A 101 -15.75 16.35 -0.29
N ASN A 102 -16.19 17.55 0.09
CA ASN A 102 -16.07 18.06 1.45
C ASN A 102 -16.84 17.22 2.48
N ILE A 103 -18.10 16.85 2.17
CA ILE A 103 -18.91 16.01 3.06
C ILE A 103 -18.26 14.63 3.24
N LEU A 104 -17.80 14.00 2.15
CA LEU A 104 -17.10 12.73 2.22
C LEU A 104 -15.77 12.86 2.97
N GLY A 105 -15.01 13.91 2.70
CA GLY A 105 -13.74 14.19 3.37
C GLY A 105 -13.90 14.35 4.87
N LEU A 106 -14.87 15.18 5.29
CA LEU A 106 -15.20 15.38 6.70
C LEU A 106 -15.76 14.10 7.34
N GLY A 107 -16.61 13.36 6.63
CA GLY A 107 -17.13 12.08 7.08
C GLY A 107 -16.02 11.08 7.38
N TYR A 108 -14.98 11.02 6.55
CA TYR A 108 -13.80 10.19 6.81
C TYR A 108 -13.05 10.64 8.07
N VAL A 109 -12.75 11.93 8.22
CA VAL A 109 -12.06 12.50 9.39
C VAL A 109 -12.83 12.18 10.69
N VAL A 110 -14.14 12.41 10.70
CA VAL A 110 -15.01 12.08 11.84
C VAL A 110 -15.04 10.58 12.10
N SER A 111 -15.13 9.75 11.06
CA SER A 111 -15.10 8.30 11.22
C SER A 111 -13.80 7.81 11.86
N ARG A 112 -12.64 8.45 11.55
CA ARG A 112 -11.35 8.08 12.15
C ARG A 112 -11.26 8.50 13.60
N LEU A 113 -11.81 9.66 13.95
CA LEU A 113 -11.93 10.07 15.36
C LEU A 113 -12.79 9.08 16.15
N LEU A 114 -13.98 8.74 15.64
CA LEU A 114 -14.89 7.78 16.26
C LEU A 114 -14.29 6.38 16.35
N TYR A 115 -13.54 5.95 15.31
CA TYR A 115 -12.87 4.66 15.30
C TYR A 115 -11.84 4.57 16.41
N ASN A 116 -10.98 5.59 16.56
CA ASN A 116 -10.00 5.65 17.65
C ASN A 116 -10.69 5.63 19.02
N ILE A 117 -11.78 6.38 19.18
CA ILE A 117 -12.56 6.38 20.43
C ILE A 117 -13.10 4.97 20.74
N ALA A 118 -13.72 4.33 19.75
CA ALA A 118 -14.28 2.99 19.91
C ALA A 118 -13.20 1.95 20.24
N TYR A 119 -12.05 2.03 19.56
CA TYR A 119 -10.95 1.09 19.74
C TYR A 119 -10.31 1.21 21.13
N LEU A 120 -10.10 2.44 21.61
CA LEU A 120 -9.39 2.70 22.87
C LEU A 120 -10.27 2.42 24.10
N TRP A 121 -11.51 2.92 24.10
CA TRP A 121 -12.35 2.98 25.30
C TRP A 121 -13.57 2.07 25.29
N LEU A 122 -14.15 1.74 24.13
CA LEU A 122 -15.40 0.97 24.08
C LEU A 122 -15.15 -0.55 23.97
N GLN A 123 -13.94 -0.96 23.55
CA GLN A 123 -13.63 -2.35 23.24
C GLN A 123 -13.57 -3.28 24.47
N ASP A 124 -13.49 -2.72 25.68
CA ASP A 124 -13.59 -3.50 26.92
C ASP A 124 -14.98 -4.11 27.13
N ASN A 125 -16.01 -3.56 26.48
CA ASN A 125 -17.38 -4.06 26.54
C ASN A 125 -17.71 -4.93 25.30
N PRO A 126 -18.01 -6.24 25.46
CA PRO A 126 -18.28 -7.14 24.33
C PRO A 126 -19.43 -6.68 23.43
N ARG A 127 -20.45 -6.03 24.02
CA ARG A 127 -21.62 -5.48 23.31
C ARG A 127 -21.27 -4.30 22.40
N LEU A 128 -20.26 -3.51 22.79
CA LEU A 128 -19.81 -2.33 22.04
C LEU A 128 -18.71 -2.67 21.02
N SER A 129 -18.16 -3.90 21.04
CA SER A 129 -17.13 -4.34 20.08
C SER A 129 -17.57 -4.22 18.61
N ARG A 130 -18.88 -4.32 18.32
CA ARG A 130 -19.44 -4.18 16.97
C ARG A 130 -19.37 -2.74 16.43
N VAL A 131 -19.34 -1.74 17.30
CA VAL A 131 -19.28 -0.31 16.92
C VAL A 131 -18.02 -0.03 16.10
N ARG A 132 -16.89 -0.61 16.50
CA ARG A 132 -15.63 -0.48 15.76
C ARG A 132 -15.76 -0.94 14.30
N SER A 133 -16.36 -2.11 14.08
CA SER A 133 -16.53 -2.67 12.75
C SER A 133 -17.49 -1.83 11.90
N LEU A 134 -18.57 -1.33 12.50
CA LEU A 134 -19.52 -0.44 11.80
C LEU A 134 -18.83 0.85 11.35
N VAL A 135 -18.13 1.54 12.26
CA VAL A 135 -17.41 2.78 11.94
C VAL A 135 -16.33 2.53 10.87
N TRP A 136 -15.65 1.37 10.94
CA TRP A 136 -14.67 0.99 9.93
C TRP A 136 -15.30 0.82 8.55
N VAL A 137 -16.40 0.05 8.44
CA VAL A 137 -17.12 -0.16 7.17
C VAL A 137 -17.61 1.17 6.61
N THR A 138 -18.13 2.06 7.45
CA THR A 138 -18.51 3.42 7.02
C THR A 138 -17.32 4.17 6.43
N SER A 139 -16.14 4.12 7.08
CA SER A 139 -14.95 4.80 6.58
C SER A 139 -14.47 4.24 5.22
N ILE A 140 -14.57 2.92 5.01
CA ILE A 140 -14.26 2.28 3.73
C ILE A 140 -15.29 2.67 2.67
N GLY A 141 -16.58 2.70 3.02
CA GLY A 141 -17.65 3.16 2.14
C GLY A 141 -17.43 4.60 1.65
N VAL A 142 -16.92 5.48 2.52
CA VAL A 142 -16.53 6.85 2.15
C VAL A 142 -15.37 6.86 1.14
N ILE A 143 -14.32 6.06 1.38
CA ILE A 143 -13.19 5.95 0.43
C ILE A 143 -13.69 5.46 -0.93
N MET A 144 -14.46 4.39 -0.96
CA MET A 144 -15.00 3.83 -2.22
C MET A 144 -15.94 4.82 -2.91
N SER A 145 -16.72 5.59 -2.16
CA SER A 145 -17.59 6.63 -2.72
C SER A 145 -16.82 7.74 -3.43
N LEU A 146 -15.64 8.13 -2.92
CA LEU A 146 -14.77 9.10 -3.59
C LEU A 146 -14.31 8.57 -4.96
N TRP A 147 -13.81 7.34 -4.99
CA TRP A 147 -13.35 6.69 -6.23
C TRP A 147 -14.47 6.47 -7.24
N VAL A 148 -15.62 5.96 -6.81
CA VAL A 148 -16.77 5.72 -7.70
C VAL A 148 -17.30 7.05 -8.26
N LYS A 149 -17.39 8.10 -7.45
CA LYS A 149 -17.83 9.42 -7.94
C LYS A 149 -16.83 10.02 -8.92
N ALA A 150 -15.53 9.87 -8.68
CA ALA A 150 -14.49 10.28 -9.62
C ALA A 150 -14.64 9.54 -10.96
N GLY A 151 -14.76 8.21 -10.91
CA GLY A 151 -14.93 7.37 -12.10
C GLY A 151 -16.19 7.72 -12.90
N ASN A 152 -17.34 7.83 -12.24
CA ASN A 152 -18.60 8.21 -12.89
C ASN A 152 -18.52 9.58 -13.55
N LYS A 153 -17.83 10.53 -12.91
CA LYS A 153 -17.64 11.87 -13.48
C LYS A 153 -16.76 11.81 -14.72
N MET A 154 -15.66 11.06 -14.71
CA MET A 154 -14.80 10.86 -15.88
C MET A 154 -15.53 10.14 -17.03
N LEU A 155 -16.35 9.14 -16.75
CA LEU A 155 -17.16 8.44 -17.76
C LEU A 155 -18.23 9.33 -18.39
N SER A 156 -18.74 10.31 -17.65
CA SER A 156 -19.73 11.27 -18.17
C SER A 156 -19.15 12.32 -19.13
N ILE A 157 -17.82 12.46 -19.19
CA ILE A 157 -17.15 13.39 -20.09
C ILE A 157 -17.02 12.71 -21.46
N SER A 158 -17.81 13.14 -22.44
CA SER A 158 -17.62 12.71 -23.83
C SER A 158 -16.26 13.20 -24.36
N ILE A 159 -15.58 12.30 -25.07
CA ILE A 159 -14.21 12.42 -25.64
C ILE A 159 -14.00 13.70 -26.48
N THR A 160 -15.07 14.38 -26.91
CA THR A 160 -15.03 15.64 -27.67
C THR A 160 -14.57 16.88 -26.90
N THR A 161 -14.41 16.82 -25.57
CA THR A 161 -13.99 17.99 -24.76
C THR A 161 -12.53 17.94 -24.26
N PHE A 162 -11.75 16.94 -24.67
CA PHE A 162 -10.33 16.82 -24.31
C PHE A 162 -9.40 17.76 -25.12
N SER A 163 -9.94 18.81 -25.75
CA SER A 163 -9.19 19.78 -26.56
C SER A 163 -8.60 20.95 -25.75
N MET A 164 -8.73 20.95 -24.41
CA MET A 164 -8.30 22.07 -23.57
C MET A 164 -7.41 21.66 -22.39
N PHE A 165 -6.43 20.79 -22.64
CA PHE A 165 -5.23 20.74 -21.81
C PHE A 165 -4.05 21.23 -22.65
N PRO A 166 -3.40 22.36 -22.29
CA PRO A 166 -2.18 22.77 -22.95
C PRO A 166 -1.15 21.66 -22.78
N ILE A 167 -0.68 21.15 -23.91
CA ILE A 167 0.13 19.93 -24.09
C ILE A 167 1.50 19.98 -23.38
N ASN A 168 1.84 21.09 -22.71
CA ASN A 168 3.17 21.33 -22.16
C ASN A 168 3.46 20.64 -20.80
N TYR A 169 2.48 20.01 -20.14
CA TYR A 169 2.69 19.37 -18.83
C TYR A 169 2.24 17.91 -18.75
N LEU A 170 1.95 17.27 -19.90
CA LEU A 170 1.61 15.85 -19.93
C LEU A 170 2.88 14.99 -19.90
N VAL A 171 3.50 14.87 -18.73
CA VAL A 171 4.38 13.73 -18.45
C VAL A 171 3.46 12.53 -18.24
N LEU A 172 3.25 11.76 -19.31
CA LEU A 172 2.56 10.47 -19.29
C LEU A 172 3.36 9.48 -18.43
N LEU A 173 3.06 9.43 -17.13
CA LEU A 173 3.37 8.27 -16.31
C LEU A 173 2.28 7.21 -16.56
N PHE A 174 2.70 6.13 -17.20
CA PHE A 174 1.96 4.88 -17.44
C PHE A 174 0.96 4.87 -18.60
N ALA A 175 1.49 4.66 -19.82
CA ALA A 175 0.80 3.90 -20.85
C ALA A 175 1.37 2.47 -20.87
N SER A 176 0.67 1.52 -20.25
CA SER A 176 0.72 0.12 -20.67
C SER A 176 -0.70 -0.28 -20.99
N THR A 177 -1.10 0.05 -22.21
CA THR A 177 -2.27 -0.52 -22.85
C THR A 177 -1.98 -1.97 -23.17
N ALA A 178 -2.63 -2.88 -22.46
CA ALA A 178 -3.03 -4.16 -23.01
C ALA A 178 -4.44 -4.46 -22.49
N LEU A 179 -5.42 -3.93 -23.22
CA LEU A 179 -6.79 -4.44 -23.23
C LEU A 179 -6.73 -5.92 -23.64
N ALA A 180 -7.11 -6.82 -22.75
CA ALA A 180 -7.47 -8.19 -23.10
C ALA A 180 -8.78 -8.55 -22.38
N LEU A 181 -9.82 -8.74 -23.19
CA LEU A 181 -11.14 -9.25 -22.85
C LEU A 181 -11.61 -10.00 -24.10
N PRO A 182 -12.50 -10.99 -24.00
CA PRO A 182 -12.33 -12.28 -23.33
C PRO A 182 -12.57 -13.45 -24.31
N ASN A 183 -12.10 -14.66 -24.01
CA ASN A 183 -12.72 -15.88 -24.55
C ASN A 183 -12.88 -16.90 -23.42
N ASN A 184 -14.12 -16.92 -22.93
CA ASN A 184 -14.97 -17.94 -22.31
C ASN A 184 -14.45 -19.35 -21.94
N PRO A 185 -15.20 -20.11 -21.10
CA PRO A 185 -14.76 -20.58 -19.80
C PRO A 185 -14.41 -22.07 -19.80
N GLU A 186 -13.56 -22.50 -18.88
CA GLU A 186 -13.38 -23.92 -18.60
C GLU A 186 -13.26 -24.17 -17.08
N ALA A 187 -13.68 -25.36 -16.69
CA ALA A 187 -14.38 -25.69 -15.46
C ALA A 187 -13.53 -25.62 -14.17
N CYS A 188 -14.23 -25.48 -13.04
CA CYS A 188 -13.69 -25.81 -11.73
C CYS A 188 -13.31 -27.29 -11.70
N ASP A 189 -12.02 -27.62 -11.54
CA ASP A 189 -11.63 -28.87 -10.92
C ASP A 189 -10.26 -28.81 -10.24
N THR A 190 -10.08 -29.76 -9.33
CA THR A 190 -9.37 -29.73 -8.04
C THR A 190 -7.84 -29.89 -8.04
N ASP A 191 -7.23 -29.33 -6.99
CA ASP A 191 -6.04 -29.80 -6.27
C ASP A 191 -4.75 -30.18 -7.03
N VAL A 192 -3.84 -29.21 -7.25
CA VAL A 192 -2.37 -29.31 -7.05
C VAL A 192 -1.82 -27.86 -7.01
N PRO A 193 -0.89 -27.47 -6.11
CA PRO A 193 -0.26 -26.15 -6.16
C PRO A 193 0.51 -25.97 -7.47
N ALA A 194 -0.02 -25.13 -8.36
CA ALA A 194 0.65 -24.74 -9.59
C ALA A 194 1.91 -23.95 -9.27
N VAL A 195 3.09 -24.56 -9.46
CA VAL A 195 4.33 -23.82 -9.67
C VAL A 195 4.15 -23.06 -10.98
N THR A 196 3.74 -21.80 -10.89
CA THR A 196 3.68 -20.91 -12.05
C THR A 196 5.10 -20.77 -12.57
N ALA A 197 5.39 -21.40 -13.71
CA ALA A 197 6.67 -21.22 -14.39
C ALA A 197 6.90 -19.73 -14.62
N ALA A 198 8.06 -19.23 -14.19
CA ALA A 198 8.42 -17.84 -14.35
C ALA A 198 8.33 -17.44 -15.84
N PRO A 199 7.91 -16.19 -16.16
CA PRO A 199 7.83 -15.72 -17.53
C PRO A 199 9.19 -15.87 -18.22
N LYS A 200 9.23 -16.51 -19.41
CA LYS A 200 10.43 -16.56 -20.26
C LYS A 200 10.70 -15.16 -20.83
N VAL A 201 11.39 -14.32 -20.07
CA VAL A 201 11.99 -13.09 -20.59
C VAL A 201 13.24 -13.51 -21.36
N SER A 202 13.30 -13.23 -22.66
CA SER A 202 14.52 -13.39 -23.44
C SER A 202 15.51 -12.31 -23.00
N PHE A 203 16.61 -12.69 -22.36
CA PHE A 203 17.70 -11.80 -22.01
C PHE A 203 18.99 -12.25 -22.69
N GLY A 204 19.83 -11.28 -23.10
CA GLY A 204 21.16 -11.56 -23.63
C GLY A 204 22.09 -12.07 -22.52
N CYS A 205 22.69 -13.24 -22.74
CA CYS A 205 23.73 -13.81 -21.89
C CYS A 205 25.09 -13.50 -22.50
N ASP A 206 25.98 -12.90 -21.72
CA ASP A 206 27.34 -12.61 -22.18
C ASP A 206 28.20 -13.89 -22.14
N TYR A 207 28.10 -14.68 -21.06
CA TYR A 207 28.67 -16.02 -20.96
C TYR A 207 27.91 -16.89 -19.95
N SER A 208 28.04 -18.21 -20.07
CA SER A 208 27.42 -19.18 -19.16
C SER A 208 28.43 -20.21 -18.64
N TYR A 209 28.19 -20.71 -17.43
CA TYR A 209 28.99 -21.78 -16.82
C TYR A 209 28.12 -22.68 -15.94
N CYS A 210 28.57 -23.91 -15.76
CA CYS A 210 27.95 -24.87 -14.84
C CYS A 210 28.53 -24.73 -13.44
N GLY A 211 27.67 -24.49 -12.46
CA GLY A 211 28.10 -24.44 -11.06
C GLY A 211 28.53 -25.82 -10.58
N GLU A 212 29.72 -25.89 -9.99
CA GLU A 212 30.39 -27.16 -9.65
C GLU A 212 29.72 -27.91 -8.49
N GLY A 213 28.89 -27.23 -7.69
CA GLY A 213 28.22 -27.79 -6.51
C GLY A 213 26.69 -27.89 -6.59
N ASP A 214 26.07 -27.35 -7.63
CA ASP A 214 24.61 -27.26 -7.76
C ASP A 214 24.07 -27.81 -9.09
N ASP A 215 24.93 -28.19 -10.04
CA ASP A 215 24.58 -28.60 -11.42
C ASP A 215 23.61 -27.60 -12.10
N VAL A 216 23.64 -26.34 -11.69
CA VAL A 216 22.84 -25.25 -12.24
C VAL A 216 23.64 -24.54 -13.33
N LEU A 217 23.00 -24.30 -14.48
CA LEU A 217 23.55 -23.49 -15.54
C LEU A 217 23.30 -22.00 -15.21
N TRP A 218 24.39 -21.30 -14.92
CA TRP A 218 24.38 -19.88 -14.60
C TRP A 218 24.73 -19.06 -15.84
N CYS A 219 23.94 -18.03 -16.13
CA CYS A 219 24.23 -17.04 -17.16
C CYS A 219 24.54 -15.70 -16.52
N PHE A 220 25.66 -15.09 -16.92
CA PHE A 220 26.02 -13.72 -16.56
C PHE A 220 25.48 -12.74 -17.59
N ARG A 221 24.96 -11.62 -17.09
CA ARG A 221 24.50 -10.52 -17.92
C ARG A 221 24.81 -9.19 -17.26
N PHE A 222 25.14 -8.20 -18.07
CA PHE A 222 25.20 -6.82 -17.62
C PHE A 222 23.79 -6.27 -17.33
N ILE A 223 23.64 -5.64 -16.16
CA ILE A 223 22.43 -4.87 -15.82
C ILE A 223 22.78 -3.44 -15.42
N PRO A 224 21.90 -2.47 -15.73
CA PRO A 224 22.17 -1.05 -15.46
C PRO A 224 22.27 -0.72 -13.97
N PHE A 225 21.79 -1.59 -13.07
CA PHE A 225 21.88 -1.41 -11.63
C PHE A 225 22.11 -2.76 -10.93
N THR A 226 23.32 -3.01 -10.42
CA THR A 226 23.59 -4.21 -9.59
C THR A 226 23.59 -3.89 -8.12
N THR A 227 24.08 -2.70 -7.74
CA THR A 227 24.24 -2.27 -6.35
C THR A 227 24.06 -0.76 -6.24
N ILE A 228 23.82 -0.27 -5.02
CA ILE A 228 23.68 1.16 -4.73
C ILE A 228 24.81 1.57 -3.79
N ASN A 229 25.69 2.46 -4.25
CA ASN A 229 26.68 3.10 -3.41
C ASN A 229 26.10 4.39 -2.82
N PRO A 230 26.18 4.63 -1.50
CA PRO A 230 25.59 5.82 -0.86
C PRO A 230 26.11 7.17 -1.40
N THR A 231 27.31 7.19 -1.96
CA THR A 231 27.97 8.41 -2.47
C THR A 231 27.86 8.52 -3.98
N LEU A 232 27.90 7.39 -4.71
CA LEU A 232 27.97 7.37 -6.18
C LEU A 232 26.66 6.97 -6.87
N GLY A 233 25.65 6.56 -6.10
CA GLY A 233 24.35 6.14 -6.64
C GLY A 233 24.35 4.71 -7.19
N PRO A 234 23.41 4.38 -8.10
CA PRO A 234 23.32 3.04 -8.69
C PRO A 234 24.52 2.78 -9.59
N LEU A 235 25.26 1.72 -9.29
CA LEU A 235 26.42 1.29 -10.06
C LEU A 235 26.00 0.16 -11.02
N PRO A 236 26.35 0.26 -12.31
CA PRO A 236 26.08 -0.81 -13.26
C PRO A 236 27.10 -1.94 -13.06
N GLY A 237 26.72 -3.16 -13.42
CA GLY A 237 27.61 -4.30 -13.31
C GLY A 237 27.00 -5.60 -13.81
N GLU A 238 27.77 -6.68 -13.66
CA GLU A 238 27.31 -8.01 -14.03
C GLU A 238 26.57 -8.70 -12.88
N THR A 239 25.49 -9.39 -13.22
CA THR A 239 24.78 -10.31 -12.33
C THR A 239 24.63 -11.66 -13.00
N ARG A 240 24.44 -12.72 -12.20
CA ARG A 240 24.08 -14.05 -12.70
C ARG A 240 22.61 -14.36 -12.48
N VAL A 241 22.02 -15.11 -13.41
CA VAL A 241 20.68 -15.69 -13.30
C VAL A 241 20.73 -17.17 -13.65
N SER A 242 19.91 -17.97 -12.96
CA SER A 242 19.77 -19.39 -13.29
C SER A 242 18.94 -19.54 -14.55
N ILE A 243 19.49 -20.21 -15.56
CA ILE A 243 18.81 -20.46 -16.85
C ILE A 243 18.39 -21.92 -17.03
N GLY A 244 18.58 -22.75 -16.00
CA GLY A 244 18.19 -24.15 -15.99
C GLY A 244 19.25 -25.03 -15.35
N MET A 245 19.15 -26.34 -15.57
CA MET A 245 20.16 -27.31 -15.15
C MET A 245 21.20 -27.51 -16.25
N CYS A 246 22.40 -27.89 -15.85
CA CYS A 246 23.44 -28.33 -16.76
C CYS A 246 22.98 -29.55 -17.56
N GLY A 247 23.38 -29.62 -18.83
CA GLY A 247 23.18 -30.83 -19.63
C GLY A 247 23.87 -32.04 -18.99
N PRO A 248 23.51 -33.28 -19.38
CA PRO A 248 24.19 -34.46 -18.86
C PRO A 248 25.69 -34.31 -19.08
N LYS A 249 26.49 -34.49 -18.01
CA LYS A 249 27.95 -34.52 -18.09
C LYS A 249 28.29 -35.56 -19.16
N SER A 250 28.80 -35.13 -20.30
CA SER A 250 29.29 -36.04 -21.33
C SER A 250 30.29 -36.97 -20.66
N ALA A 251 30.06 -38.29 -20.80
CA ALA A 251 30.95 -39.32 -20.30
C ALA A 251 32.41 -38.96 -20.59
N ASP A 252 33.29 -39.23 -19.61
CA ASP A 252 34.73 -39.10 -19.76
C ASP A 252 35.18 -39.57 -21.15
N PRO A 253 36.01 -38.80 -21.87
CA PRO A 253 36.60 -39.30 -23.09
C PRO A 253 37.37 -40.57 -22.74
N LYS A 254 36.92 -41.72 -23.27
CA LYS A 254 37.69 -42.96 -23.21
C LYS A 254 39.11 -42.67 -23.73
N PRO A 255 40.17 -43.18 -23.07
CA PRO A 255 41.49 -43.11 -23.64
C PRO A 255 41.46 -43.81 -24.99
N MET A 256 41.98 -43.16 -26.03
CA MET A 256 42.27 -43.84 -27.28
C MET A 256 43.41 -44.83 -27.03
N ASP A 257 43.23 -46.07 -27.48
CA ASP A 257 44.34 -47.02 -27.68
C ASP A 257 45.33 -46.50 -28.74
#